data_AF-A0A2P2GNP2-F1
#
_entry.id   AF-A0A2P2GNP2-F1
#
_cell.length_a   1.000
_cell.length_b   1.000
_cell.length_c   1.000
_cell.angle_alpha   90.00
_cell.angle_beta   90.00
_cell.angle_gamma   90.00
#
_symmetry.space_group_name_H-M   'P 1'
#
loop_
_entity.id
_entity.type
_entity.pdbx_description
1 polymer ?
#
loop_
_entity_poly.entity_id
_entity_poly.type
_entity_poly.pdbx_seq_one_letter_code
_entity_poly.pdbx_strand_id
1 'polypeptide(L)'
;MSQPVPPPGNPFAQGAEPFPQPPVAPAPPARSNVGLGLVVALVAALVAGGVYGGIAGAIEREIGWAAVGVGFLVGFASGKAGGRNPALPVVSAVLSLGAVYVGQLLAISIIGAKELNVSVTTLLFDHLDVVQAAWKEELGPMDFLFFGLAAFAAFSGSKKAAQ
;
A
#
# COMPACT_ATOMS: atom_id res chain seq x y z
N MET A 1 -12.52 46.51 -16.74
CA MET A 1 -13.32 45.64 -17.62
C MET A 1 -14.58 45.26 -16.86
N SER A 2 -15.73 45.49 -17.48
CA SER A 2 -17.04 45.70 -16.88
C SER A 2 -17.67 44.43 -16.32
N GLN A 3 -18.29 44.49 -15.13
CA GLN A 3 -19.20 43.43 -14.68
C GLN A 3 -20.35 43.27 -15.70
N PRO A 4 -20.80 42.03 -16.01
CA PRO A 4 -22.00 41.83 -16.79
C PRO A 4 -23.22 42.30 -15.97
N VAL A 5 -23.84 43.39 -16.40
CA VAL A 5 -25.14 43.83 -15.89
C VAL A 5 -26.18 42.79 -16.34
N PRO A 6 -26.95 42.16 -15.42
CA PRO A 6 -28.00 41.21 -15.79
C PRO A 6 -29.08 41.88 -16.66
N PRO A 7 -29.71 41.17 -17.61
CA PRO A 7 -30.75 41.72 -18.47
C PRO A 7 -31.92 42.28 -17.65
N PRO A 8 -32.41 43.50 -17.93
CA PRO A 8 -33.55 44.06 -17.23
C PRO A 8 -34.81 43.31 -17.67
N GLY A 9 -35.48 42.66 -16.71
CA GLY A 9 -36.80 42.04 -16.96
C GLY A 9 -36.85 40.52 -16.81
N ASN A 10 -36.05 39.90 -15.94
CA ASN A 10 -36.33 38.52 -15.52
C ASN A 10 -37.28 38.53 -14.30
N PRO A 11 -38.61 38.31 -14.48
CA PRO A 11 -39.59 38.34 -13.38
C PRO A 11 -39.38 37.21 -12.36
N PHE A 12 -38.50 36.24 -12.64
CA PHE A 12 -38.12 35.16 -11.74
C PHE A 12 -36.90 35.49 -10.85
N ALA A 13 -36.25 36.64 -11.05
CA ALA A 13 -35.11 37.06 -10.23
C ALA A 13 -35.53 37.63 -8.85
N GLN A 14 -36.80 38.02 -8.69
CA GLN A 14 -37.32 38.69 -7.50
C GLN A 14 -37.81 37.73 -6.39
N GLY A 15 -37.65 36.41 -6.56
CA GLY A 15 -38.18 35.40 -5.62
C GLY A 15 -37.16 34.41 -5.06
N ALA A 16 -35.87 34.57 -5.34
CA ALA A 16 -34.84 33.71 -4.75
C ALA A 16 -34.47 34.22 -3.34
N GLU A 17 -35.38 34.03 -2.39
CA GLU A 17 -35.05 34.09 -0.96
C GLU A 17 -33.87 33.13 -0.69
N PRO A 18 -32.81 33.53 0.03
CA PRO A 18 -31.75 32.62 0.42
C PRO A 18 -32.36 31.50 1.26
N PHE A 19 -32.51 30.31 0.67
CA PHE A 19 -32.92 29.13 1.42
C PHE A 19 -31.97 28.97 2.63
N PRO A 20 -32.50 28.82 3.87
CA PRO A 20 -31.67 28.57 5.04
C PRO A 20 -30.80 27.34 4.77
N GLN A 21 -29.49 27.55 4.63
CA GLN A 21 -28.54 26.44 4.52
C GLN A 21 -28.61 25.67 5.84
N PRO A 22 -28.93 24.36 5.83
CA PRO A 22 -28.88 23.57 7.06
C PRO A 22 -27.46 23.65 7.63
N PRO A 23 -27.31 23.74 8.96
CA PRO A 23 -26.00 23.81 9.58
C PRO A 23 -25.16 22.62 9.13
N VAL A 24 -24.01 22.91 8.51
CA VAL A 24 -23.04 21.88 8.10
C VAL A 24 -22.63 21.13 9.37
N ALA A 25 -22.93 19.83 9.41
CA ALA A 25 -22.51 18.99 10.54
C ALA A 25 -20.99 19.10 10.70
N PRO A 26 -20.46 19.29 11.92
CA PRO A 26 -19.02 19.30 12.15
C PRO A 26 -18.42 18.00 11.61
N ALA A 27 -17.33 18.09 10.84
CA ALA A 27 -16.62 16.92 10.39
C ALA A 27 -16.25 16.04 11.61
N PRO A 28 -16.41 14.71 11.54
CA PRO A 28 -16.03 13.82 12.62
C PRO A 28 -14.59 14.10 13.07
N PRO A 29 -14.29 14.05 14.37
CA PRO A 29 -12.93 14.25 14.85
C PRO A 29 -12.00 13.27 14.16
N ALA A 30 -10.90 13.79 13.60
CA ALA A 30 -9.90 12.97 12.95
C ALA A 30 -9.39 11.93 13.96
N ARG A 31 -9.70 10.65 13.74
CA ARG A 31 -9.05 9.56 14.47
C ARG A 31 -7.57 9.63 14.07
N SER A 32 -6.68 9.88 15.02
CA SER A 32 -5.25 10.04 14.76
C SER A 32 -4.44 9.24 15.76
N ASN A 33 -4.19 7.97 15.44
CA ASN A 33 -3.25 7.15 16.21
C ASN A 33 -2.10 6.69 15.31
N VAL A 34 -1.17 7.62 15.06
CA VAL A 34 -0.03 7.39 14.17
C VAL A 34 0.79 6.18 14.59
N GLY A 35 1.03 6.02 15.90
CA GLY A 35 1.77 4.89 16.44
C GLY A 35 1.09 3.56 16.14
N LEU A 36 -0.22 3.47 16.35
CA LEU A 36 -1.00 2.28 15.98
C LEU A 36 -0.96 2.03 14.46
N GLY A 37 -1.08 3.07 13.64
CA GLY A 37 -0.96 2.96 12.18
C GLY A 37 0.38 2.37 11.75
N LEU A 38 1.49 2.81 12.34
CA LEU A 38 2.83 2.29 12.06
C LEU A 38 2.98 0.81 12.46
N VAL A 39 2.50 0.44 13.65
CA VAL A 39 2.54 -0.95 14.12
C VAL A 39 1.71 -1.85 13.21
N VAL A 40 0.51 -1.42 12.86
CA VAL A 40 -0.37 -2.17 11.95
C VAL A 40 0.24 -2.29 10.55
N ALA A 41 0.89 -1.22 10.04
CA ALA A 41 1.61 -1.28 8.76
C ALA A 41 2.72 -2.33 8.79
N LEU A 42 3.52 -2.35 9.86
CA LEU A 42 4.62 -3.31 10.00
C LEU A 42 4.09 -4.75 10.11
N VAL A 43 3.08 -5.00 10.93
CA VAL A 43 2.48 -6.34 11.06
C VAL A 43 1.86 -6.78 9.74
N ALA A 44 1.12 -5.91 9.06
CA ALA A 44 0.55 -6.20 7.75
C ALA A 44 1.64 -6.50 6.71
N ALA A 45 2.77 -5.78 6.75
CA ALA A 45 3.90 -6.00 5.85
C ALA A 45 4.53 -7.38 6.06
N LEU A 46 4.77 -7.76 7.32
CA LEU A 46 5.32 -9.07 7.66
C LEU A 46 4.39 -10.22 7.25
N VAL A 47 3.08 -10.09 7.56
CA VAL A 47 2.09 -11.12 7.23
C VAL A 47 1.88 -11.22 5.72
N ALA A 48 1.63 -10.10 5.03
CA ALA A 48 1.36 -10.11 3.60
C ALA A 48 2.60 -10.53 2.79
N GLY A 49 3.80 -10.04 3.16
CA GLY A 49 5.06 -10.46 2.55
C GLY A 49 5.36 -11.94 2.77
N GLY A 50 5.14 -12.44 4.00
CA GLY A 50 5.30 -13.86 4.31
C GLY A 50 4.33 -14.76 3.54
N VAL A 51 3.06 -14.37 3.42
CA VAL A 51 2.06 -15.10 2.62
C VAL A 51 2.43 -15.06 1.13
N TYR A 52 2.83 -13.90 0.61
CA TYR A 52 3.27 -13.75 -0.77
C TYR A 52 4.46 -14.68 -1.08
N GLY A 53 5.52 -14.62 -0.28
CA GLY A 53 6.70 -15.46 -0.46
C GLY A 53 6.43 -16.95 -0.27
N GLY A 54 5.63 -17.30 0.76
CA GLY A 54 5.23 -18.67 1.03
C GLY A 54 4.44 -19.30 -0.11
N ILE A 55 3.48 -18.57 -0.69
CA ILE A 55 2.72 -19.03 -1.84
C ILE A 55 3.63 -19.16 -3.06
N ALA A 56 4.39 -18.11 -3.39
CA ALA A 56 5.28 -18.09 -4.56
C ALA A 56 6.30 -19.23 -4.52
N GLY A 57 6.92 -19.48 -3.38
CA GLY A 57 7.86 -20.60 -3.19
C GLY A 57 7.19 -21.98 -3.20
N ALA A 58 5.94 -22.08 -2.74
CA ALA A 58 5.20 -23.34 -2.79
C ALA A 58 4.85 -23.74 -4.23
N ILE A 59 4.46 -22.76 -5.08
CA ILE A 59 4.07 -23.00 -6.48
C ILE A 59 5.22 -22.84 -7.48
N GLU A 60 6.43 -22.53 -7.01
CA GLU A 60 7.64 -22.33 -7.84
C GLU A 60 7.43 -21.30 -8.96
N ARG A 61 6.59 -20.29 -8.68
CA ARG A 61 6.21 -19.24 -9.63
C ARG A 61 6.01 -17.93 -8.89
N GLU A 62 6.66 -16.88 -9.37
CA GLU A 62 6.37 -15.52 -8.94
C GLU A 62 5.12 -14.97 -9.64
N ILE A 63 4.27 -14.32 -8.84
CA ILE A 63 3.06 -13.66 -9.31
C ILE A 63 3.24 -12.15 -9.11
N GLY A 64 3.83 -11.48 -10.09
CA GLY A 64 4.17 -10.05 -9.98
C GLY A 64 2.98 -9.14 -9.60
N TRP A 65 1.77 -9.45 -10.06
CA TRP A 65 0.57 -8.68 -9.67
C TRP A 65 0.20 -8.83 -8.18
N ALA A 66 0.62 -9.91 -7.51
CA ALA A 66 0.36 -10.11 -6.09
C ALA A 66 1.09 -9.07 -5.22
N ALA A 67 2.23 -8.54 -5.68
CA ALA A 67 2.94 -7.44 -5.01
C ALA A 67 2.06 -6.20 -4.83
N VAL A 68 1.20 -5.90 -5.80
CA VAL A 68 0.22 -4.80 -5.72
C VAL A 68 -0.78 -5.04 -4.59
N GLY A 69 -1.22 -6.29 -4.44
CA GLY A 69 -2.09 -6.72 -3.33
C GLY A 69 -1.42 -6.57 -1.97
N VAL A 70 -0.15 -6.99 -1.85
CA VAL A 70 0.66 -6.79 -0.64
C VAL A 70 0.73 -5.30 -0.30
N GLY A 71 1.11 -4.46 -1.25
CA GLY A 71 1.18 -3.01 -1.06
C GLY A 71 -0.15 -2.42 -0.59
N PHE A 72 -1.23 -2.73 -1.31
CA PHE A 72 -2.58 -2.28 -0.93
C PHE A 72 -2.95 -2.69 0.50
N LEU A 73 -2.72 -3.95 0.90
CA LEU A 73 -3.05 -4.44 2.24
C LEU A 73 -2.28 -3.68 3.33
N VAL A 74 -0.97 -3.50 3.16
CA VAL A 74 -0.12 -2.74 4.08
C VAL A 74 -0.63 -1.31 4.26
N GLY A 75 -0.84 -0.62 3.13
CA GLY A 75 -1.34 0.74 3.10
C GLY A 75 -2.72 0.89 3.73
N PHE A 76 -3.67 0.07 3.28
CA PHE A 76 -5.05 0.10 3.73
C PHE A 76 -5.16 -0.14 5.24
N ALA A 77 -4.47 -1.16 5.76
CA ALA A 77 -4.48 -1.46 7.19
C ALA A 77 -3.89 -0.31 8.02
N SER A 78 -2.76 0.24 7.58
CA SER A 78 -2.11 1.41 8.17
C SER A 78 -3.02 2.64 8.22
N GLY A 79 -3.63 3.00 7.09
CA GLY A 79 -4.52 4.15 6.99
C GLY A 79 -5.79 3.99 7.85
N LYS A 80 -6.38 2.79 7.85
CA LYS A 80 -7.56 2.48 8.66
C LYS A 80 -7.29 2.57 10.16
N ALA A 81 -6.09 2.17 10.60
CA ALA A 81 -5.72 2.17 12.01
C ALA A 81 -5.17 3.52 12.49
N GLY A 82 -4.40 4.22 11.65
CA GLY A 82 -3.67 5.42 12.03
C GLY A 82 -4.27 6.75 11.60
N GLY A 83 -5.24 6.74 10.67
CA GLY A 83 -5.97 7.93 10.23
C GLY A 83 -5.18 8.91 9.35
N ARG A 84 -5.62 10.17 9.30
CA ARG A 84 -5.17 11.22 8.34
C ARG A 84 -3.79 11.83 8.67
N ASN A 85 -2.78 11.00 8.89
CA ASN A 85 -1.40 11.44 9.06
C ASN A 85 -0.62 11.34 7.73
N PRO A 86 0.08 12.40 7.28
CA PRO A 86 0.80 12.40 6.00
C PRO A 86 2.01 11.45 5.96
N ALA A 87 2.56 11.03 7.10
CA ALA A 87 3.66 10.08 7.16
C ALA A 87 3.22 8.65 6.87
N LEU A 88 1.98 8.26 7.23
CA LEU A 88 1.51 6.87 7.11
C LEU A 88 1.52 6.36 5.67
N PRO A 89 1.06 7.11 4.64
CA PRO A 89 1.17 6.68 3.26
C PRO A 89 2.61 6.44 2.80
N VAL A 90 3.55 7.30 3.20
CA VAL A 90 4.96 7.21 2.82
C VAL A 90 5.62 6.00 3.50
N VAL A 91 5.42 5.84 4.81
CA VAL A 91 5.97 4.70 5.55
C VAL A 91 5.38 3.39 5.05
N SER A 92 4.07 3.35 4.74
CA SER A 92 3.43 2.15 4.19
C SER A 92 3.99 1.79 2.82
N ALA A 93 4.29 2.78 1.97
CA ALA A 93 4.94 2.55 0.69
C ALA A 93 6.33 1.92 0.88
N VAL A 94 7.16 2.45 1.76
CA VAL A 94 8.49 1.88 2.06
C VAL A 94 8.38 0.48 2.64
N LEU A 95 7.48 0.27 3.61
CA LEU A 95 7.25 -1.05 4.21
C LEU A 95 6.73 -2.06 3.19
N SER A 96 5.91 -1.65 2.22
CA SER A 96 5.44 -2.54 1.16
C SER A 96 6.56 -3.00 0.23
N LEU A 97 7.51 -2.12 -0.09
CA LEU A 97 8.68 -2.49 -0.89
C LEU A 97 9.52 -3.52 -0.13
N GLY A 98 9.75 -3.29 1.16
CA GLY A 98 10.43 -4.25 2.04
C GLY A 98 9.68 -5.58 2.15
N ALA A 99 8.34 -5.55 2.25
CA ALA A 99 7.52 -6.76 2.34
C ALA A 99 7.60 -7.62 1.07
N VAL A 100 7.48 -6.99 -0.11
CA VAL A 100 7.56 -7.69 -1.40
C VAL A 100 8.96 -8.27 -1.56
N TYR A 101 10.00 -7.48 -1.28
CA TYR A 101 11.39 -7.91 -1.37
C TYR A 101 11.69 -9.12 -0.46
N VAL A 102 11.35 -9.02 0.83
CA VAL A 102 11.54 -10.12 1.79
C VAL A 102 10.72 -11.35 1.38
N GLY A 103 9.52 -11.15 0.83
CA GLY A 103 8.71 -12.23 0.28
C GLY A 103 9.37 -12.94 -0.89
N GLN A 104 10.00 -12.22 -1.83
CA GLN A 104 10.78 -12.84 -2.92
C GLN A 104 11.97 -13.64 -2.39
N LEU A 105 12.73 -13.10 -1.42
CA LEU A 105 13.83 -13.85 -0.80
C LEU A 105 13.34 -15.14 -0.10
N LEU A 106 12.18 -15.08 0.55
CA LEU A 106 11.55 -16.25 1.15
C LEU A 106 11.11 -17.27 0.09
N ALA A 107 10.54 -16.81 -1.03
CA ALA A 107 10.14 -17.68 -2.14
C ALA A 107 11.34 -18.44 -2.70
N ILE A 108 12.41 -17.72 -3.04
CA ILE A 108 13.68 -18.30 -3.53
C ILE A 108 14.25 -19.29 -2.52
N SER A 109 14.21 -18.96 -1.22
CA SER A 109 14.70 -19.85 -0.17
C SER A 109 13.87 -21.13 -0.04
N ILE A 110 12.55 -21.06 -0.23
CA ILE A 110 11.67 -22.24 -0.23
C ILE A 110 11.97 -23.14 -1.44
N ILE A 111 12.16 -22.54 -2.62
CA ILE A 111 12.47 -23.26 -3.85
C ILE A 111 13.83 -23.94 -3.71
N GLY A 112 14.88 -23.18 -3.35
CA GLY A 112 16.22 -23.72 -3.15
C GLY A 112 16.31 -24.78 -2.05
N ALA A 113 15.51 -24.65 -0.98
CA ALA A 113 15.48 -25.63 0.11
C ALA A 113 15.00 -27.01 -0.38
N LYS A 114 13.99 -27.03 -1.27
CA LYS A 114 13.50 -28.26 -1.90
C LYS A 114 14.57 -28.89 -2.80
N GLU A 115 15.24 -28.09 -3.62
CA GLU A 115 16.24 -28.57 -4.56
C GLU A 115 17.49 -29.12 -3.86
N LEU A 116 17.98 -28.41 -2.85
CA LEU A 116 19.21 -28.74 -2.13
C LEU A 116 18.99 -29.70 -0.95
N ASN A 117 17.73 -30.05 -0.64
CA ASN A 117 17.36 -30.86 0.52
C ASN A 117 17.89 -30.30 1.85
N VAL A 118 17.82 -28.98 2.01
CA VAL A 118 18.20 -28.26 3.24
C VAL A 118 17.00 -27.52 3.83
N SER A 119 17.15 -26.98 5.04
CA SER A 119 16.09 -26.18 5.64
C SER A 119 16.00 -24.78 5.01
N VAL A 120 14.80 -24.21 4.90
CA VAL A 120 14.58 -22.82 4.44
C VAL A 120 15.36 -21.83 5.30
N THR A 121 15.41 -22.08 6.61
CA THR A 121 16.17 -21.28 7.58
C THR A 121 17.66 -21.28 7.29
N THR A 122 18.24 -22.42 6.86
CA THR A 122 19.66 -22.49 6.48
C THR A 122 19.94 -21.59 5.29
N LEU A 123 19.09 -21.63 4.25
CA LEU A 123 19.28 -20.72 3.11
C LEU A 123 19.07 -19.25 3.49
N LEU A 124 18.04 -18.95 4.28
CA LEU A 124 17.66 -17.57 4.58
C LEU A 124 18.61 -16.89 5.59
N PHE A 125 19.20 -17.65 6.51
CA PHE A 125 20.04 -17.11 7.58
C PHE A 125 21.53 -17.43 7.42
N ASP A 126 21.90 -18.59 6.88
CA ASP A 126 23.31 -19.00 6.75
C ASP A 126 23.86 -18.76 5.35
N HIS A 127 23.00 -18.74 4.32
CA HIS A 127 23.37 -18.58 2.90
C HIS A 127 22.57 -17.46 2.20
N LEU A 128 22.30 -16.38 2.93
CA LEU A 128 21.56 -15.24 2.40
C LEU A 128 22.24 -14.62 1.18
N ASP A 129 23.57 -14.71 1.09
CA ASP A 129 24.36 -14.28 -0.07
C ASP A 129 23.97 -15.02 -1.35
N VAL A 130 23.73 -16.34 -1.27
CA VAL A 130 23.29 -17.17 -2.39
C VAL A 130 21.86 -16.79 -2.78
N VAL A 131 20.95 -16.67 -1.81
CA VAL A 131 19.56 -16.25 -2.05
C VAL A 131 19.51 -14.86 -2.68
N GLN A 132 20.37 -13.94 -2.21
CA GLN A 132 20.49 -12.59 -2.74
C GLN A 132 21.04 -12.57 -4.17
N ALA A 133 21.98 -13.47 -4.49
CA ALA A 133 22.52 -13.60 -5.84
C ALA A 133 21.44 -14.11 -6.81
N ALA A 134 20.70 -15.16 -6.42
CA ALA A 134 19.60 -15.70 -7.19
C ALA A 134 18.50 -14.63 -7.43
N TRP A 135 18.13 -13.87 -6.40
CA TRP A 135 17.15 -12.78 -6.55
C TRP A 135 17.60 -11.72 -7.56
N LYS A 136 18.90 -11.36 -7.56
CA LYS A 136 19.44 -10.39 -8.52
C LYS A 136 19.46 -10.93 -9.95
N GLU A 137 19.66 -12.23 -10.12
CA GLU A 137 19.66 -12.89 -11.42
C GLU A 137 18.25 -12.97 -12.01
N GLU A 138 17.24 -13.19 -11.16
CA GLU A 138 15.84 -13.22 -11.57
C GLU A 138 15.25 -11.81 -11.78
N LEU A 139 15.87 -10.78 -11.19
CA LEU A 139 15.38 -9.40 -11.22
C LEU A 139 15.27 -8.85 -12.64
N GLY A 140 14.03 -8.74 -13.14
CA GLY A 140 13.71 -8.22 -14.45
C GLY A 140 13.08 -6.82 -14.42
N PRO A 141 12.96 -6.14 -15.58
CA PRO A 141 12.30 -4.84 -15.69
C PRO A 141 10.85 -4.81 -15.16
N MET A 142 10.13 -5.94 -15.25
CA MET A 142 8.77 -6.06 -14.74
C MET A 142 8.70 -6.03 -13.21
N ASP A 143 9.71 -6.52 -12.51
CA ASP A 143 9.72 -6.52 -11.05
C ASP A 143 9.80 -5.10 -10.51
N PHE A 144 10.61 -4.24 -11.16
CA PHE A 144 10.66 -2.82 -10.83
C PHE A 144 9.29 -2.13 -11.04
N LEU A 145 8.55 -2.52 -12.07
CA LEU A 145 7.18 -2.03 -12.28
C LEU A 145 6.27 -2.45 -11.13
N PHE A 146 6.30 -3.73 -10.73
CA PHE A 146 5.46 -4.23 -9.65
C PHE A 146 5.87 -3.71 -8.27
N PHE A 147 7.15 -3.47 -8.02
CA PHE A 147 7.62 -2.72 -6.84
C PHE A 147 7.04 -1.31 -6.83
N GLY A 148 7.12 -0.58 -7.95
CA GLY A 148 6.52 0.75 -8.07
C GLY A 148 5.01 0.73 -7.84
N LEU A 149 4.30 -0.24 -8.41
CA LEU A 149 2.85 -0.42 -8.22
C LEU A 149 2.49 -0.82 -6.78
N ALA A 150 3.30 -1.64 -6.11
CA ALA A 150 3.12 -2.00 -4.71
C ALA A 150 3.23 -0.75 -3.81
N ALA A 151 4.28 0.05 -3.99
CA ALA A 151 4.46 1.30 -3.27
C ALA A 151 3.32 2.29 -3.54
N PHE A 152 2.90 2.42 -4.81
CA PHE A 152 1.78 3.27 -5.18
C PHE A 152 0.45 2.80 -4.58
N ALA A 153 0.19 1.48 -4.60
CA ALA A 153 -1.01 0.88 -4.03
C ALA A 153 -1.03 1.03 -2.49
N ALA A 154 0.11 0.90 -1.83
CA ALA A 154 0.23 1.15 -0.40
C ALA A 154 -0.04 2.63 -0.05
N PHE A 155 0.58 3.55 -0.77
CA PHE A 155 0.38 4.98 -0.58
C PHE A 155 -1.10 5.36 -0.79
N SER A 156 -1.68 4.90 -1.89
CA SER A 156 -3.08 5.19 -2.26
C SER A 156 -4.07 4.52 -1.30
N GLY A 157 -3.82 3.26 -0.93
CA GLY A 157 -4.63 2.50 0.02
C GLY A 157 -4.65 3.15 1.41
N SER A 158 -3.50 3.63 1.88
CA SER A 158 -3.40 4.35 3.16
C SER A 158 -4.20 5.64 3.16
N LYS A 159 -4.05 6.48 2.12
CA LYS A 159 -4.81 7.73 2.00
C LYS A 159 -6.31 7.49 1.94
N LYS A 160 -6.76 6.48 1.18
CA LYS A 160 -8.17 6.18 0.99
C LYS A 160 -8.81 5.58 2.25
N ALA A 161 -8.08 4.74 2.99
CA ALA A 161 -8.58 4.12 4.21
C ALA A 161 -8.65 5.08 5.42
N ALA A 162 -7.92 6.20 5.35
CA ALA A 162 -7.90 7.22 6.39
C ALA A 162 -9.04 8.25 6.28
N GLN A 163 -9.82 8.23 5.19
CA GLN A 163 -10.97 9.11 4.95
C GLN A 163 -12.23 8.59 5.63
#